data_AF-A0A969SB85-F1
#
_entry.id   AF-A0A969SB85-F1
#
_cell.length_a   1.000
_cell.length_b   1.000
_cell.length_c   1.000
_cell.angle_alpha   90.00
_cell.angle_beta   90.00
_cell.angle_gamma   90.00
#
_symmetry.space_group_name_H-M   'P 1'
#
loop_
_entity.id
_entity.type
_entity.pdbx_description
1 polymer ?
#
loop_
_entity_poly.entity_id
_entity_poly.type
_entity_poly.pdbx_seq_one_letter_code
_entity_poly.pdbx_strand_id
1 'polypeptide(L)' 'MFPWVKRREPEKYLANIDLFPAAWNQPGPAIALIAPDGIDKLRNKGLAFTVIHQDPRRVVILKREAP' A
#
# COMPACT_ATOMS: atom_id res chain seq x y z
N MET A 1 11.25 -9.55 6.44
CA MET A 1 10.92 -10.24 5.18
C MET A 1 12.14 -11.01 4.71
N PHE A 2 12.04 -12.33 4.52
CA PHE A 2 13.20 -13.18 4.17
C PHE A 2 13.60 -12.99 2.69
N PRO A 3 14.91 -12.82 2.38
CA PRO A 3 15.39 -12.49 1.02
C PRO A 3 15.16 -13.59 -0.03
N TRP A 4 14.85 -14.81 0.38
CA TRP A 4 14.63 -15.96 -0.50
C TRP A 4 13.30 -15.91 -1.25
N VAL A 5 12.27 -15.31 -0.63
CA VAL A 5 10.91 -15.27 -1.20
C VAL A 5 10.83 -14.26 -2.34
N LYS A 6 11.54 -13.12 -2.25
CA LYS A 6 11.63 -12.11 -3.32
C LYS A 6 12.20 -12.67 -4.63
N ARG A 7 13.03 -13.71 -4.55
CA ARG A 7 13.72 -14.29 -5.71
C ARG A 7 12.90 -15.33 -6.47
N ARG A 8 11.87 -15.92 -5.83
CA ARG A 8 11.05 -16.98 -6.45
C ARG A 8 9.78 -16.47 -7.11
N GLU A 9 9.20 -15.37 -6.61
CA GLU A 9 7.94 -14.81 -7.13
C GLU A 9 8.02 -13.27 -7.21
N PRO A 10 8.99 -12.70 -7.95
CA PRO A 10 9.23 -11.26 -7.99
C PRO A 10 7.98 -10.46 -8.40
N GLU A 11 7.09 -11.03 -9.19
CA GLU A 11 5.81 -10.45 -9.62
C GLU A 11 4.81 -10.20 -8.47
N LYS A 12 4.96 -10.90 -7.34
CA LYS A 12 4.10 -10.73 -6.15
C LYS A 12 4.61 -9.65 -5.19
N TYR A 13 5.77 -9.06 -5.47
CA TYR A 13 6.43 -8.11 -4.57
C TYR A 13 6.80 -6.82 -5.28
N LEU A 14 6.46 -5.69 -4.66
CA LEU A 14 7.01 -4.41 -5.07
C LEU A 14 8.47 -4.29 -4.58
N ALA A 15 9.38 -4.02 -5.51
CA ALA A 15 10.81 -3.90 -5.20
C ALA A 15 11.11 -2.71 -4.27
N ASN A 16 10.37 -1.62 -4.42
CA ASN A 16 10.49 -0.41 -3.61
C ASN A 16 9.12 0.27 -3.43
N ILE A 17 9.07 1.24 -2.50
CA ILE A 17 7.83 1.95 -2.14
C ILE A 17 7.37 2.96 -3.21
N ASP A 18 8.26 3.40 -4.10
CA ASP A 18 7.89 4.35 -5.16
C ASP A 18 7.09 3.70 -6.28
N LEU A 19 7.09 2.36 -6.37
CA LEU A 19 6.19 1.60 -7.24
C LEU A 19 4.78 1.43 -6.66
N PHE A 20 4.60 1.72 -5.36
CA PHE A 20 3.31 1.54 -4.68
C PHE A 20 2.16 2.35 -5.30
N PRO A 21 2.32 3.63 -5.68
CA PRO A 21 1.23 4.37 -6.29
C PRO A 21 0.71 3.75 -7.60
N ALA A 22 1.62 3.27 -8.46
CA ALA A 22 1.25 2.62 -9.71
C ALA A 22 0.51 1.30 -9.45
N ALA A 23 0.97 0.50 -8.49
CA ALA A 23 0.32 -0.74 -8.10
C ALA A 23 -1.05 -0.50 -7.45
N TRP A 24 -1.17 0.51 -6.60
CA TRP A 24 -2.43 0.90 -5.95
C TRP A 24 -3.48 1.31 -6.98
N ASN A 25 -3.07 2.02 -8.05
CA ASN A 25 -3.99 2.49 -9.07
C ASN A 25 -4.43 1.41 -10.07
N GLN A 26 -3.82 0.21 -10.07
CA GLN A 26 -4.28 -0.90 -10.92
C GLN A 26 -5.76 -1.24 -10.66
N PRO A 27 -6.56 -1.57 -11.68
CA PRO A 27 -8.00 -1.82 -11.51
C PRO A 27 -8.32 -2.86 -10.44
N GLY A 28 -9.44 -2.65 -9.74
CA GLY A 28 -9.96 -3.56 -8.73
C GLY A 28 -9.75 -3.10 -7.28
N PRO A 29 -10.43 -3.78 -6.33
CA PRO A 29 -10.39 -3.44 -4.92
C PRO A 29 -9.04 -3.80 -4.30
N ALA A 30 -8.53 -2.93 -3.43
CA ALA A 30 -7.29 -3.17 -2.70
C ALA A 30 -7.36 -2.65 -1.26
N ILE A 31 -6.69 -3.36 -0.36
CA ILE A 31 -6.49 -2.98 1.05
C ILE A 31 -4.98 -3.01 1.33
N ALA A 32 -4.49 -2.05 2.10
CA ALA A 32 -3.13 -2.08 2.62
C ALA A 32 -3.12 -1.89 4.14
N LEU A 33 -2.18 -2.60 4.79
CA LEU A 33 -1.85 -2.42 6.19
C LEU A 33 -0.47 -1.78 6.27
N ILE A 34 -0.40 -0.61 6.88
CA ILE A 34 0.81 0.22 6.94
C ILE A 34 1.06 0.71 8.36
N ALA A 35 2.31 1.11 8.65
CA ALA A 35 2.63 1.78 9.90
C ALA A 35 2.03 3.21 9.89
N PRO A 36 1.69 3.79 11.07
CA PRO A 36 1.08 5.11 11.16
C PRO A 36 1.87 6.23 10.47
N ASP A 37 3.19 6.20 10.55
CA ASP A 37 4.10 7.15 9.89
C ASP A 37 4.10 7.02 8.35
N GLY A 38 3.63 5.89 7.84
CA GLY A 38 3.47 5.65 6.40
C GLY A 38 2.29 6.40 5.79
N ILE A 39 1.26 6.76 6.56
CA ILE A 39 0.05 7.39 6.02
C ILE A 39 0.34 8.76 5.40
N ASP A 40 1.15 9.58 6.08
CA ASP A 40 1.42 10.94 5.63
C ASP A 40 2.19 10.92 4.31
N LYS A 41 3.08 9.94 4.13
CA LYS A 41 3.79 9.72 2.87
C LYS A 41 2.84 9.38 1.72
N LEU A 42 1.81 8.57 1.97
CA LEU A 42 0.83 8.22 0.95
C LEU A 42 -0.08 9.40 0.60
N ARG A 43 -0.50 10.18 1.60
CA ARG A 43 -1.27 11.42 1.37
C ARG A 43 -0.49 12.43 0.54
N ASN A 44 0.78 12.63 0.87
CA ASN A 44 1.68 13.53 0.13
C ASN A 44 1.91 13.08 -1.31
N LYS A 45 1.78 11.78 -1.60
CA LYS A 45 1.82 11.22 -2.96
C LYS A 45 0.47 11.31 -3.70
N GLY A 46 -0.55 11.94 -3.11
CA GLY A 46 -1.86 12.15 -3.74
C GLY A 46 -2.71 10.88 -3.87
N LEU A 47 -2.42 9.84 -3.09
CA LEU A 47 -3.14 8.57 -3.18
C LEU A 47 -4.55 8.68 -2.61
N ALA A 48 -5.53 8.23 -3.39
CA ALA A 48 -6.92 8.14 -2.96
C ALA A 48 -7.16 6.87 -2.13
N PHE A 49 -7.55 7.04 -0.87
CA PHE A 49 -7.87 5.93 0.04
C PHE A 49 -8.75 6.38 1.21
N THR A 50 -9.40 5.43 1.86
CA THR A 50 -10.16 5.62 3.11
C THR A 50 -9.49 4.83 4.23
N VAL A 51 -9.31 5.42 5.40
CA VAL A 51 -8.87 4.68 6.59
C VAL A 51 -10.07 3.90 7.13
N ILE A 52 -9.93 2.59 7.25
CA ILE A 52 -11.00 1.69 7.74
C ILE A 52 -10.72 1.10 9.12
N HIS A 53 -9.46 1.13 9.56
CA HIS A 53 -9.06 0.76 10.92
C HIS A 53 -7.75 1.44 11.31
N GLN A 54 -7.60 1.80 12.57
CA GLN A 54 -6.36 2.39 13.10
C GLN A 54 -6.14 1.96 14.55
N ASP A 55 -4.90 1.56 14.83
CA ASP A 55 -4.38 1.25 16.16
C ASP A 55 -2.99 1.92 16.34
N PRO A 56 -2.39 1.90 17.54
CA PRO A 56 -1.10 2.56 17.80
C PRO A 56 0.07 2.10 16.93
N ARG A 57 -0.02 0.93 16.29
CA ARG A 57 1.04 0.33 15.50
C ARG A 57 0.69 0.22 14.02
N ARG A 58 -0.58 0.33 13.63
CA ARG A 58 -1.03 0.02 12.27
C ARG A 58 -2.20 0.89 11.85
N VAL A 59 -2.26 1.14 10.55
CA VAL A 59 -3.42 1.71 9.88
C VAL A 59 -3.78 0.83 8.70
N VAL A 60 -5.07 0.56 8.56
CA VAL A 60 -5.64 -0.17 7.43
C VAL A 60 -6.35 0.82 6.53
N ILE A 61 -5.95 0.82 5.26
CA ILE A 61 -6.51 1.69 4.24
C ILE A 61 -7.19 0.86 3.15
N LEU A 62 -8.33 1.35 2.69
CA LEU A 62 -9.09 0.82 1.56
C LEU A 62 -8.89 1.76 0.36
N LYS A 63 -8.59 1.18 -0.81
CA LYS A 63 -8.52 1.93 -2.07
C LYS A 63 -9.87 2.55 -2.37
N ARG A 64 -9.86 3.83 -2.72
CA ARG A 64 -10.99 4.45 -3.40
C ARG A 64 -10.77 4.32 -4.89
N GLU A 65 -11.73 3.76 -5.59
CA GLU A 65 -11.77 3.92 -7.04
C GLU A 65 -12.04 5.41 -7.34
N ALA A 66 -11.36 5.93 -8.36
CA ALA A 66 -11.79 7.20 -8.93
C ALA A 66 -13.20 6.99 -9.50
N PRO A 67 -14.10 7.97 -9.34
CA PRO A 67 -15.45 7.90 -9.91
C PRO A 67 -15.43 7.76 -11.44
#